data_AF-A0A8G1W2M6-F1
#
_entry.id   AF-A0A8G1W2M6-F1
#
_cell.length_a   1.000
_cell.length_b   1.000
_cell.length_c   1.000
_cell.angle_alpha   90.00
_cell.angle_beta   90.00
_cell.angle_gamma   90.00
#
_symmetry.space_group_name_H-M   'P 1'
#
loop_
_entity.id
_entity.type
_entity.pdbx_description
1 polymer ?
#
loop_
_entity_poly.entity_id
_entity_poly.type
_entity_poly.pdbx_seq_one_letter_code
_entity_poly.pdbx_strand_id
1 'polypeptide(L)'
;MGWLGTLGPVYGDHASDKPDNTIPVLNNDNGDINAGYGGKFVWLVAQYHAERGTGISDIRVVFSDHAREGALDLAKGAGGLYRYLEFRYGGEGERHVRQVVLARRSEPMNAATAQRLGFQGFSDNIDHGRGSFIYLLWNY
;
A
#
# COMPACT_ATOMS: atom_id res chain seq x y z
N MET A 1 -0.87 14.53 -13.94
CA MET A 1 -0.73 13.29 -13.14
C MET A 1 -0.54 12.12 -14.08
N GLY A 2 0.51 11.33 -13.85
CA GLY A 2 0.85 10.13 -14.63
C GLY A 2 0.12 8.88 -14.11
N TRP A 3 0.58 7.72 -14.56
CA TRP A 3 0.11 6.40 -14.15
C TRP A 3 1.09 5.76 -13.18
N LEU A 4 0.58 5.04 -12.19
CA LEU A 4 1.38 4.36 -11.18
C LEU A 4 2.11 3.19 -11.84
N GLY A 5 3.44 3.29 -11.90
CA GLY A 5 4.30 2.24 -12.43
C GLY A 5 4.75 1.26 -11.37
N THR A 6 5.26 1.79 -10.25
CA THR A 6 5.74 0.97 -9.13
C THR A 6 5.19 1.48 -7.82
N LEU A 7 4.96 0.54 -6.90
CA LEU A 7 4.63 0.78 -5.50
C LEU A 7 5.37 -0.29 -4.68
N GLY A 8 6.11 0.12 -3.66
CA GLY A 8 6.86 -0.85 -2.86
C GLY A 8 7.29 -0.29 -1.51
N PRO A 9 7.59 -1.18 -0.54
CA PRO A 9 8.04 -0.76 0.76
C PRO A 9 9.49 -0.28 0.74
N VAL A 10 9.76 0.72 1.58
CA VAL A 10 11.09 1.13 1.99
C VAL A 10 11.18 0.90 3.50
N TYR A 11 12.30 0.32 3.92
CA TYR A 11 12.55 -0.04 5.32
C TYR A 11 13.47 0.99 5.98
N GLY A 12 13.16 1.34 7.23
CA GLY A 12 14.00 2.14 8.11
C GLY A 12 14.31 1.41 9.41
N ASP A 13 15.40 1.81 10.05
CA ASP A 13 15.74 1.40 11.41
C ASP A 13 15.19 2.39 12.45
N HIS A 14 14.95 3.64 12.05
CA HIS A 14 14.46 4.72 12.88
C HIS A 14 13.32 5.45 12.16
N ALA A 15 12.42 6.07 12.92
CA ALA A 15 11.34 6.87 12.35
C ALA A 15 11.84 8.03 11.47
N SER A 16 13.03 8.56 11.75
CA SER A 16 13.71 9.59 10.96
C SER A 16 14.19 9.12 9.59
N ASP A 17 14.23 7.80 9.35
CA ASP A 17 14.67 7.23 8.07
C ASP A 17 13.54 7.28 7.01
N LYS A 18 12.37 7.83 7.37
CA LYS A 18 11.22 7.99 6.49
C LYS A 18 11.63 8.78 5.24
N PRO A 19 11.46 8.23 4.03
CA PRO A 19 11.71 8.99 2.80
C PRO A 19 10.71 10.14 2.63
N ASP A 20 11.16 11.24 2.02
CA ASP A 20 10.28 12.39 1.71
C ASP A 20 9.21 12.06 0.66
N ASN A 21 9.47 11.05 -0.19
CA ASN A 21 8.63 10.67 -1.32
C ASN A 21 7.69 9.48 -1.03
N THR A 22 7.34 9.25 0.23
CA THR A 22 6.31 8.25 0.58
C THR A 22 4.95 8.64 0.03
N ILE A 23 4.09 7.66 -0.27
CA ILE A 23 2.71 7.92 -0.65
C ILE A 23 1.99 8.72 0.45
N PRO A 24 1.02 9.59 0.10
CA PRO A 24 0.27 10.33 1.10
C PRO A 24 -0.49 9.38 2.04
N VAL A 25 -0.63 9.81 3.29
CA VAL A 25 -1.49 9.13 4.28
C VAL A 25 -2.75 9.95 4.44
N LEU A 26 -3.90 9.31 4.32
CA LEU A 26 -5.19 9.95 4.53
C LEU A 26 -5.21 10.59 5.93
N ASN A 27 -5.73 11.82 6.03
CA ASN A 27 -5.78 12.62 7.26
C ASN A 27 -4.43 12.92 7.92
N ASN A 28 -3.30 12.74 7.21
CA ASN A 28 -1.94 12.87 7.76
C ASN A 28 -1.67 11.94 8.96
N ASP A 29 -2.32 10.77 8.99
CA ASP A 29 -2.04 9.74 10.00
C ASP A 29 -0.59 9.18 9.86
N ASN A 30 -0.20 8.30 10.78
CA ASN A 30 1.10 7.65 10.73
C ASN A 30 1.24 6.73 9.51
N GLY A 31 2.24 6.99 8.65
CA GLY A 31 2.50 6.20 7.45
C GLY A 31 3.36 4.95 7.64
N ASP A 32 3.97 4.75 8.82
CA ASP A 32 4.72 3.53 9.12
C ASP A 32 3.74 2.37 9.31
N ILE A 33 3.70 1.41 8.39
CA ILE A 33 2.81 0.24 8.43
C ILE A 33 3.01 -0.57 9.72
N ASN A 34 4.25 -0.67 10.21
CA ASN A 34 4.59 -1.47 11.39
C ASN A 34 4.46 -0.72 12.72
N ALA A 35 3.94 0.50 12.73
CA ALA A 35 3.81 1.31 13.94
C ALA A 35 3.11 0.53 15.07
N GLY A 36 3.81 0.36 16.19
CA GLY A 36 3.33 -0.36 17.37
C GLY A 36 3.67 -1.86 17.43
N TYR A 37 4.28 -2.44 16.40
CA TYR A 37 4.60 -3.88 16.35
C TYR A 37 6.10 -4.20 16.50
N GLY A 38 6.97 -3.19 16.59
CA GLY A 38 8.42 -3.37 16.56
C GLY A 38 8.93 -3.77 15.16
N GLY A 39 10.17 -4.25 15.07
CA GLY A 39 10.80 -4.58 13.79
C GLY A 39 11.29 -3.33 13.04
N LYS A 40 11.29 -3.39 11.70
CA LYS A 40 11.63 -2.24 10.85
C LYS A 40 10.45 -1.29 10.76
N PHE A 41 10.76 0.00 10.60
CA PHE A 41 9.79 0.96 10.08
C PHE A 41 9.54 0.67 8.60
N VAL A 42 8.29 0.73 8.15
CA VAL A 42 7.91 0.37 6.79
C VAL A 42 7.00 1.44 6.20
N TRP A 43 7.48 2.14 5.18
CA TRP A 43 6.68 3.09 4.40
C TRP A 43 6.55 2.63 2.96
N LEU A 44 5.60 3.18 2.22
CA LEU A 44 5.42 2.89 0.80
C LEU A 44 5.84 4.07 -0.06
N VAL A 45 6.61 3.80 -1.11
CA VAL A 45 7.01 4.77 -2.12
C VAL A 45 6.40 4.38 -3.46
N ALA A 46 5.88 5.38 -4.18
CA ALA A 46 5.30 5.22 -5.51
C ALA A 46 6.14 5.94 -6.56
N GLN A 47 6.24 5.36 -7.76
CA GLN A 47 6.76 6.05 -8.93
C GLN A 47 5.69 6.10 -10.03
N TYR A 48 5.52 7.29 -10.61
CA TYR A 48 4.56 7.56 -11.67
C TYR A 48 5.28 7.83 -12.99
N HIS A 49 4.72 7.38 -14.10
CA HIS A 49 5.23 7.65 -15.46
C HIS A 49 4.15 8.22 -16.37
N ALA A 50 4.58 8.78 -17.50
CA ALA A 50 3.72 9.39 -18.51
C ALA A 50 3.51 8.52 -19.77
N GLU A 51 3.99 7.28 -19.76
CA GLU A 51 3.73 6.32 -20.84
C GLU A 51 2.26 5.90 -20.84
N ARG A 52 1.58 6.10 -21.97
CA ARG A 52 0.17 5.75 -22.15
C ARG A 52 -0.01 4.25 -22.27
N GLY A 53 -1.10 3.73 -21.71
CA GLY A 53 -1.50 2.32 -21.88
C GLY A 53 -0.75 1.33 -21.00
N THR A 54 0.15 1.81 -20.13
CA THR A 54 0.91 0.98 -19.19
C THR A 54 0.70 1.48 -17.76
N GLY A 55 0.81 0.59 -16.78
CA GLY A 55 0.70 0.91 -15.35
C GLY A 55 -0.10 -0.10 -14.55
N ILE A 56 -0.10 0.06 -13.24
CA ILE A 56 -0.88 -0.77 -12.31
C ILE A 56 -2.36 -0.45 -12.48
N SER A 57 -3.22 -1.47 -12.60
CA SER A 57 -4.69 -1.35 -12.69
C SER A 57 -5.42 -1.92 -11.47
N ASP A 58 -4.76 -2.74 -10.66
CA ASP A 58 -5.28 -3.30 -9.41
C ASP A 58 -4.14 -3.56 -8.42
N ILE A 59 -4.38 -3.34 -7.14
CA ILE A 59 -3.42 -3.56 -6.06
C ILE A 59 -4.04 -4.54 -5.05
N ARG A 60 -3.34 -5.64 -4.77
CA ARG A 60 -3.74 -6.66 -3.80
C ARG A 60 -2.71 -6.84 -2.71
N VAL A 61 -3.16 -7.28 -1.54
CA VAL A 61 -2.28 -7.68 -0.46
C VAL A 61 -2.47 -9.17 -0.24
N VAL A 62 -1.38 -9.92 -0.34
CA VAL A 62 -1.39 -11.37 -0.12
C VAL A 62 -0.60 -11.72 1.13
N PHE A 63 -1.04 -12.77 1.82
CA PHE A 63 -0.44 -13.24 3.05
C PHE A 63 0.23 -14.59 2.86
N SER A 64 1.25 -14.88 3.65
CA SER A 64 1.92 -16.18 3.65
C SER A 64 2.51 -16.51 5.01
N ASP A 65 2.49 -17.80 5.37
CA ASP A 65 3.18 -18.34 6.54
C ASP A 65 4.71 -18.41 6.34
N HIS A 66 5.17 -18.31 5.09
CA HIS A 66 6.58 -18.44 4.74
C HIS A 66 7.09 -17.19 4.00
N ALA A 67 8.37 -16.87 4.25
CA ALA A 67 9.06 -15.83 3.50
C ALA A 67 9.11 -16.22 2.02
N ARG A 68 8.74 -15.30 1.13
CA ARG A 68 8.89 -15.47 -0.32
C ARG A 68 10.24 -14.87 -0.72
N GLU A 69 11.11 -15.68 -1.30
CA GLU A 69 12.43 -15.23 -1.75
C GLU A 69 12.29 -14.06 -2.73
N GLY A 70 13.10 -13.01 -2.54
CA GLY A 70 13.08 -11.80 -3.37
C GLY A 70 11.88 -10.87 -3.16
N ALA A 71 10.85 -11.28 -2.40
CA ALA A 71 9.69 -10.44 -2.14
C ALA A 71 9.94 -9.46 -0.97
N LEU A 72 9.30 -8.30 -1.05
CA LEU A 72 9.41 -7.25 -0.04
C LEU A 72 8.23 -7.32 0.92
N ASP A 73 8.49 -7.79 2.14
CA ASP A 73 7.51 -7.97 3.20
C ASP A 73 7.11 -6.65 3.87
N LEU A 74 5.81 -6.30 3.87
CA LEU A 74 5.32 -5.10 4.58
C LEU A 74 5.33 -5.27 6.10
N ALA A 75 5.57 -6.49 6.60
CA ALA A 75 5.67 -6.84 8.00
C ALA A 75 7.12 -6.98 8.50
N LYS A 76 8.10 -6.44 7.77
CA LYS A 76 9.52 -6.73 7.96
C LYS A 76 9.98 -6.64 9.42
N GLY A 77 10.31 -7.78 10.00
CA GLY A 77 10.85 -7.89 11.37
C GLY A 77 9.83 -7.75 12.50
N ALA A 78 8.54 -7.55 12.19
CA ALA A 78 7.46 -7.43 13.17
C ALA A 78 6.77 -8.78 13.50
N GLY A 79 7.21 -9.87 12.87
CA GLY A 79 6.65 -11.22 13.09
C GLY A 79 5.23 -11.43 12.56
N GLY A 80 4.67 -12.61 12.79
CA GLY A 80 3.37 -13.02 12.24
C GLY A 80 3.42 -13.34 10.75
N LEU A 81 2.27 -13.29 10.06
CA LEU A 81 2.19 -13.55 8.62
C LEU A 81 3.00 -12.53 7.83
N TYR A 82 3.79 -13.03 6.88
CA TYR A 82 4.38 -12.21 5.83
C TYR A 82 3.28 -11.66 4.95
N ARG A 83 3.50 -10.46 4.41
CA ARG A 83 2.52 -9.83 3.53
C ARG A 83 3.18 -9.05 2.41
N TYR A 84 2.62 -9.16 1.21
CA TYR A 84 3.23 -8.67 0.00
C TYR A 84 2.21 -7.91 -0.83
N LEU A 85 2.68 -6.89 -1.56
CA LEU A 85 1.88 -6.26 -2.60
C LEU A 85 1.97 -7.11 -3.87
N GLU A 86 0.81 -7.39 -4.47
CA GLU A 86 0.70 -7.95 -5.81
C GLU A 86 -0.07 -6.98 -6.69
N PHE A 87 0.30 -6.92 -7.98
CA PHE A 87 -0.24 -5.95 -8.92
C PHE A 87 -0.79 -6.65 -10.14
N ARG A 88 -1.93 -6.16 -10.64
CA ARG A 88 -2.31 -6.35 -12.03
C ARG A 88 -1.85 -5.12 -12.81
N TYR A 89 -1.27 -5.35 -13.98
CA TYR A 89 -0.97 -4.30 -14.94
C TYR A 89 -2.07 -4.24 -16.00
N GLY A 90 -2.54 -3.03 -16.31
CA GLY A 90 -3.56 -2.82 -17.32
C GLY A 90 -2.94 -2.65 -18.72
N GLY A 91 -3.62 -3.15 -19.75
CA GLY A 91 -3.27 -2.90 -21.15
C GLY A 91 -3.81 -1.57 -21.68
N GLU A 92 -3.56 -1.32 -22.97
CA GLU A 92 -4.11 -0.15 -23.66
C GLU A 92 -5.65 -0.14 -23.61
N GLY A 93 -6.23 1.00 -23.23
CA GLY A 93 -7.68 1.16 -23.06
C GLY A 93 -8.23 0.70 -21.70
N GLU A 94 -7.43 0.05 -20.85
CA GLU A 94 -7.81 -0.22 -19.46
C GLU A 94 -7.64 1.03 -18.57
N ARG A 95 -8.25 0.99 -17.38
CA ARG A 95 -8.01 2.00 -16.35
C ARG A 95 -6.72 1.67 -15.60
N HIS A 96 -5.93 2.69 -15.31
CA HIS A 96 -4.66 2.58 -14.60
C HIS A 96 -4.67 3.52 -13.40
N VAL A 97 -4.10 3.09 -12.29
CA VAL A 97 -4.06 3.87 -11.05
C VAL A 97 -3.29 5.17 -11.26
N ARG A 98 -3.87 6.30 -10.88
CA ARG A 98 -3.28 7.65 -11.01
C ARG A 98 -2.96 8.30 -9.68
N GLN A 99 -3.56 7.80 -8.61
CA GLN A 99 -3.32 8.23 -7.24
C GLN A 99 -3.50 7.04 -6.32
N VAL A 100 -2.58 6.86 -5.37
CA VAL A 100 -2.71 5.89 -4.28
C VAL A 100 -2.37 6.58 -2.96
N VAL A 101 -3.12 6.26 -1.90
CA VAL A 101 -2.87 6.72 -0.53
C VAL A 101 -2.94 5.56 0.45
N LEU A 102 -2.28 5.70 1.60
CA LEU A 102 -2.46 4.82 2.74
C LEU A 102 -3.58 5.36 3.63
N ALA A 103 -4.46 4.49 4.12
CA ALA A 103 -5.51 4.86 5.08
C ALA A 103 -5.43 3.98 6.32
N ARG A 104 -5.29 4.61 7.48
CA ARG A 104 -5.49 3.98 8.79
C ARG A 104 -6.92 4.19 9.26
N ARG A 105 -7.49 3.18 9.88
CA ARG A 105 -8.92 3.09 10.13
C ARG A 105 -9.19 2.43 11.49
N SER A 106 -10.29 2.83 12.13
CA SER A 106 -10.84 2.16 13.31
C SER A 106 -11.81 1.02 12.97
N GLU A 107 -12.27 0.97 11.72
CA GLU A 107 -13.26 0.01 11.23
C GLU A 107 -12.86 -0.53 9.84
N PRO A 108 -13.29 -1.75 9.50
CA PRO A 108 -13.04 -2.33 8.18
C PRO A 108 -13.45 -1.42 7.03
N MET A 109 -12.72 -1.53 5.91
CA MET A 109 -13.07 -0.86 4.66
C MET A 109 -14.15 -1.65 3.90
N ASN A 110 -15.03 -0.92 3.24
CA ASN A 110 -15.97 -1.46 2.26
C ASN A 110 -16.13 -0.46 1.11
N ALA A 111 -16.77 -0.91 0.01
CA ALA A 111 -16.93 -0.09 -1.20
C ALA A 111 -17.66 1.24 -0.95
N ALA A 112 -18.74 1.24 -0.15
CA ALA A 112 -19.49 2.45 0.17
C ALA A 112 -18.63 3.47 0.94
N THR A 113 -17.76 2.98 1.82
CA THR A 113 -16.83 3.82 2.58
C THR A 113 -15.73 4.38 1.69
N ALA A 114 -15.10 3.55 0.85
CA ALA A 114 -14.09 3.99 -0.10
C ALA A 114 -14.66 5.09 -1.03
N GLN A 115 -15.87 4.88 -1.54
CA GLN A 115 -16.56 5.87 -2.38
C GLN A 115 -16.83 7.18 -1.64
N ARG A 116 -17.31 7.12 -0.38
CA ARG A 116 -17.53 8.31 0.46
C ARG A 116 -16.23 9.07 0.75
N LEU A 117 -15.11 8.36 0.81
CA LEU A 117 -13.78 8.96 0.95
C LEU A 117 -13.21 9.48 -0.39
N GLY A 118 -13.94 9.31 -1.50
CA GLY A 118 -13.52 9.79 -2.83
C GLY A 118 -12.59 8.85 -3.58
N PHE A 119 -12.57 7.56 -3.22
CA PHE A 119 -11.72 6.55 -3.85
C PHE A 119 -12.54 5.49 -4.59
N GLN A 120 -11.99 5.00 -5.71
CA GLN A 120 -12.63 4.03 -6.59
C GLN A 120 -12.21 2.58 -6.32
N GLY A 121 -11.07 2.38 -5.65
CA GLY A 121 -10.59 1.06 -5.25
C GLY A 121 -9.90 1.07 -3.89
N PHE A 122 -9.82 -0.10 -3.27
CA PHE A 122 -9.13 -0.32 -2.01
C PHE A 122 -8.58 -1.74 -1.91
N SER A 123 -7.48 -1.92 -1.17
CA SER A 123 -6.83 -3.23 -0.99
C SER A 123 -7.53 -4.08 0.07
N ASP A 124 -7.06 -5.32 0.26
CA ASP A 124 -7.29 -6.04 1.51
C ASP A 124 -6.66 -5.31 2.71
N ASN A 125 -7.06 -5.67 3.94
CA ASN A 125 -6.50 -5.09 5.15
C ASN A 125 -5.04 -5.54 5.31
N ILE A 126 -4.09 -4.63 5.09
CA ILE A 126 -2.65 -4.87 5.26
C ILE A 126 -2.33 -5.37 6.68
N ASP A 127 -3.09 -4.94 7.66
CA ASP A 127 -2.87 -5.26 9.07
C ASP A 127 -3.69 -6.47 9.56
N HIS A 128 -4.13 -7.32 8.61
CA HIS A 128 -4.84 -8.57 8.91
C HIS A 128 -4.06 -9.40 9.94
N GLY A 129 -4.78 -9.86 10.97
CA GLY A 129 -4.19 -10.64 12.07
C GLY A 129 -3.40 -9.82 13.11
N ARG A 130 -3.35 -8.49 13.01
CA ARG A 130 -2.63 -7.62 13.96
C ARG A 130 -3.51 -6.63 14.75
N GLY A 131 -4.81 -6.58 14.47
CA GLY A 131 -5.80 -5.87 15.30
C GLY A 131 -6.07 -4.42 14.92
N SER A 132 -5.49 -3.92 13.82
CA SER A 132 -5.82 -2.61 13.25
C SER A 132 -6.28 -2.76 11.79
N PHE A 133 -6.67 -1.65 11.17
CA PHE A 133 -7.18 -1.59 9.81
C PHE A 133 -6.35 -0.62 8.97
N ILE A 134 -5.55 -1.16 8.06
CA ILE A 134 -4.69 -0.40 7.16
C ILE A 134 -5.00 -0.82 5.73
N TYR A 135 -5.27 0.16 4.86
CA TYR A 135 -5.65 -0.08 3.48
C TYR A 135 -4.87 0.84 2.54
N LEU A 136 -4.66 0.38 1.31
CA LEU A 136 -4.39 1.27 0.18
C LEU A 136 -5.72 1.67 -0.44
N LEU A 137 -5.86 2.95 -0.79
CA LEU A 137 -7.01 3.49 -1.53
C LEU A 137 -6.51 4.15 -2.81
N TRP A 138 -7.22 4.00 -3.92
CA TRP A 138 -6.78 4.55 -5.20
C TRP A 138 -7.89 5.06 -6.11
N ASN A 139 -7.48 5.89 -7.07
CA ASN A 139 -8.27 6.41 -8.18
C ASN A 139 -7.57 6.15 -9.52
N TYR A 140 -8.36 6.13 -10.58
CA TYR A 140 -7.94 5.90 -11.95
C TYR A 140 -7.81 7.18 -12.79
#